data_AF-A0A6A5WGT2-F1
#
_entry.id   AF-A0A6A5WGT2-F1
#
_cell.length_a   1.000
_cell.length_b   1.000
_cell.length_c   1.000
_cell.angle_alpha   90.00
_cell.angle_beta   90.00
_cell.angle_gamma   90.00
#
_symmetry.space_group_name_H-M   'P 1'
#
loop_
_entity.id
_entity.type
_entity.pdbx_description
1 polymer ?
#
loop_
_entity_poly.entity_id
_entity_poly.type
_entity_poly.pdbx_seq_one_letter_code
_entity_poly.pdbx_strand_id
1 'polypeptide(L)'
;MAQYGSQALYCFPIITKNHRKFLEKGDFGAFIMLKGSCPDEYDGVVVGLGFARNKLTKASYMMPMDLVMKSIEKTTDCKVLEPVYVGEVPGREPIISD
;
A
#
# COMPACT_ATOMS: atom_id res chain seq x y z
N MET A 1 -26.84 -11.98 -5.49
CA MET A 1 -25.69 -11.48 -6.29
C MET A 1 -25.69 -9.98 -6.16
N ALA A 2 -24.72 -9.40 -5.45
CA ALA A 2 -24.64 -7.95 -5.27
C ALA A 2 -23.98 -7.32 -6.49
N GLN A 3 -24.68 -6.41 -7.13
CA GLN A 3 -24.20 -5.61 -8.25
C GLN A 3 -23.52 -4.37 -7.66
N TYR A 4 -22.20 -4.25 -7.83
CA TYR A 4 -21.38 -3.20 -7.22
C TYR A 4 -21.18 -2.02 -8.18
N GLY A 5 -20.93 -0.84 -7.60
CA GLY A 5 -20.69 0.42 -8.31
C GLY A 5 -19.64 0.28 -9.42
N SER A 6 -19.83 1.03 -10.51
CA SER A 6 -19.20 0.83 -11.82
C SER A 6 -17.69 1.12 -11.91
N GLN A 7 -16.99 1.38 -10.81
CA GLN A 7 -15.58 1.78 -10.84
C GLN A 7 -14.75 1.15 -9.72
N ALA A 8 -13.72 0.40 -10.10
CA ALA A 8 -12.67 -0.08 -9.21
C ALA A 8 -11.57 1.00 -9.08
N LEU A 9 -11.10 1.23 -7.86
CA LEU A 9 -9.98 2.14 -7.58
C LEU A 9 -8.70 1.32 -7.36
N TYR A 10 -7.64 1.63 -8.09
CA TYR A 10 -6.33 0.96 -7.99
C TYR A 10 -5.31 1.87 -7.30
N CYS A 11 -4.57 1.35 -6.32
CA CYS A 11 -3.53 2.06 -5.57
C CYS A 11 -2.18 1.34 -5.71
N PHE A 12 -1.12 2.05 -6.10
CA PHE A 12 0.23 1.48 -6.30
C PHE A 12 1.21 1.97 -5.21
N PRO A 13 2.01 1.07 -4.60
CA PRO A 13 2.99 1.48 -3.62
C PRO A 13 4.32 1.97 -4.23
N ILE A 14 4.94 3.01 -3.65
CA ILE A 14 6.32 3.42 -3.94
C ILE A 14 7.19 3.10 -2.71
N ILE A 15 8.20 2.23 -2.88
CA ILE A 15 9.11 1.81 -1.80
C ILE A 15 10.46 2.48 -1.98
N THR A 16 10.96 3.17 -0.95
CA THR A 16 12.30 3.81 -0.96
C THR A 16 13.32 2.96 -0.19
N LYS A 17 14.60 2.98 -0.61
CA LYS A 17 15.69 2.16 -0.05
C LYS A 17 16.37 2.75 1.20
N ASN A 18 15.82 3.78 1.84
CA ASN A 18 16.52 4.48 2.92
C ASN A 18 16.20 3.87 4.29
N HIS A 19 17.14 3.12 4.87
CA HIS A 19 16.96 2.35 6.11
C HIS A 19 17.06 3.17 7.41
N ARG A 20 16.31 4.27 7.51
CA ARG A 20 16.28 5.10 8.72
C ARG A 20 15.28 4.51 9.73
N LYS A 21 15.60 4.59 11.03
CA LYS A 21 14.78 4.00 12.12
C LYS A 21 13.52 4.82 12.47
N PHE A 22 13.50 6.11 12.15
CA PHE A 22 12.40 7.01 12.50
C PHE A 22 11.98 7.84 11.30
N LEU A 23 10.68 8.16 11.24
CA LEU A 23 10.12 9.00 10.19
C LEU A 23 10.71 10.41 10.25
N GLU A 24 10.89 11.03 9.09
CA GLU A 24 11.39 12.38 8.90
C GLU A 24 10.40 13.26 8.13
N LYS A 25 10.76 14.55 7.96
CA LYS A 25 9.98 15.41 7.07
C LYS A 25 10.11 14.86 5.66
N GLY A 26 8.98 14.57 5.02
CA GLY A 26 8.92 13.94 3.70
C GLY A 26 8.45 12.48 3.71
N ASP A 27 8.45 11.81 4.87
CA ASP A 27 8.03 10.40 4.98
C ASP A 27 6.52 10.22 5.27
N PHE A 28 5.72 11.28 5.10
CA PHE A 28 4.27 11.19 5.25
C PHE A 28 3.70 10.25 4.17
N GLY A 29 2.89 9.28 4.61
CA GLY A 29 2.32 8.26 3.72
C GLY A 29 3.26 7.09 3.41
N ALA A 30 4.46 7.03 4.00
CA ALA A 30 5.36 5.89 3.80
C ALA A 30 4.73 4.58 4.33
N PHE A 31 4.85 3.48 3.58
CA PHE A 31 4.39 2.18 4.06
C PHE A 31 5.21 1.70 5.24
N ILE A 32 4.52 1.32 6.30
CA ILE A 32 5.10 0.64 7.44
C ILE A 32 4.92 -0.85 7.23
N MET A 33 6.04 -1.55 7.10
CA MET A 33 6.06 -3.00 6.92
C MET A 33 6.34 -3.70 8.24
N LEU A 34 5.52 -4.68 8.59
CA LEU A 34 5.81 -5.63 9.65
C LEU A 34 6.78 -6.68 9.10
N LYS A 35 7.98 -6.74 9.68
CA LYS A 35 8.93 -7.81 9.38
C LYS A 35 8.32 -9.12 9.89
N GLY A 36 8.13 -10.08 8.99
CA GLY A 36 7.33 -11.28 9.22
C GLY A 36 7.68 -12.06 10.49
N SER A 37 6.64 -12.66 11.07
CA SER A 37 6.70 -13.64 12.17
C SER A 37 6.62 -15.09 11.68
N CYS A 38 6.45 -15.33 10.38
CA CYS A 38 6.34 -16.65 9.77
C CYS A 38 7.57 -16.94 8.89
N PRO A 39 8.26 -18.08 9.05
CA PRO A 39 9.46 -18.43 8.29
C PRO A 39 9.26 -18.59 6.78
N ASP A 40 8.02 -18.84 6.34
CA ASP A 40 7.72 -19.28 4.97
C ASP A 40 7.17 -18.16 4.06
N GLU A 41 6.89 -16.98 4.59
CA GLU A 41 6.42 -15.81 3.82
C GLU A 41 7.49 -14.72 3.83
N TYR A 42 8.29 -14.67 2.76
CA TYR A 42 9.37 -13.70 2.56
C TYR A 42 8.86 -12.26 2.33
N ASP A 43 7.55 -12.03 2.36
CA ASP A 43 6.93 -10.75 2.03
C ASP A 43 6.48 -10.04 3.31
N GLY A 44 7.14 -8.92 3.62
CA GLY A 44 6.73 -8.09 4.76
C GLY A 44 5.32 -7.53 4.54
N VAL A 45 4.47 -7.62 5.57
CA VAL A 45 3.08 -7.17 5.50
C VAL A 45 3.00 -5.67 5.74
N VAL A 46 2.31 -4.92 4.87
CA VAL A 46 2.02 -3.51 5.11
C VAL A 46 0.95 -3.40 6.19
N VAL A 47 1.30 -2.77 7.32
CA VAL A 47 0.39 -2.62 8.48
C VAL A 47 -0.13 -1.20 8.66
N GLY A 48 0.43 -0.22 7.95
CA GLY A 48 -0.05 1.15 8.04
C GLY A 48 0.76 2.15 7.24
N LEU A 49 0.38 3.42 7.37
CA LEU A 49 1.01 4.56 6.72
C LEU A 49 1.66 5.47 7.76
N GLY A 50 2.92 5.82 7.57
CA GLY A 50 3.65 6.76 8.42
C GLY A 50 2.97 8.13 8.42
N PHE A 51 2.69 8.67 9.61
CA PHE A 51 1.98 9.95 9.75
C PHE A 51 2.78 10.98 10.55
N ALA A 52 3.42 10.61 11.65
CA ALA A 52 4.08 11.61 12.48
C ALA A 52 5.28 11.02 13.23
N ARG A 53 6.10 11.90 13.81
CA ARG A 53 7.12 11.52 14.80
C ARG A 53 7.12 12.47 15.98
N ASN A 54 7.41 11.92 17.15
CA ASN A 54 7.76 12.67 18.34
C ASN A 54 9.23 12.43 18.67
N LYS A 55 10.03 13.50 18.56
CA LYS A 55 11.48 13.44 18.81
C LYS A 55 11.83 13.27 20.28
N LEU A 56 11.01 13.83 21.20
CA LEU A 56 11.27 13.75 22.64
C LEU A 56 11.07 12.32 23.14
N THR A 57 10.03 11.64 22.66
CA THR A 57 9.73 10.25 23.05
C THR A 57 10.39 9.21 22.14
N LYS A 58 11.07 9.64 21.07
CA LYS A 58 11.62 8.76 20.01
C LYS A 58 10.56 7.78 19.49
N ALA A 59 9.36 8.29 19.21
CA ALA A 59 8.25 7.50 18.68
C ALA A 59 7.89 7.96 17.26
N SER A 60 7.61 7.01 16.37
CA SER A 60 6.94 7.25 15.09
C SER A 60 5.49 6.77 15.21
N TYR A 61 4.57 7.50 14.60
CA TYR A 61 3.15 7.18 14.58
C TYR A 61 2.75 6.77 13.16
N MET A 62 1.86 5.79 13.08
CA MET A 62 1.28 5.31 11.83
C MET A 62 -0.25 5.37 11.90
N MET A 63 -0.89 5.54 10.75
CA MET A 63 -2.30 5.23 10.56
C MET A 63 -2.43 3.74 10.24
N PRO A 64 -3.15 2.95 11.06
CA PRO A 64 -3.42 1.54 10.78
C PRO A 64 -4.09 1.34 9.41
N MET A 65 -3.64 0.33 8.65
CA MET A 65 -4.12 0.13 7.28
C MET A 65 -5.62 -0.20 7.23
N ASP A 66 -6.16 -0.90 8.22
CA ASP A 66 -7.59 -1.19 8.35
C ASP A 66 -8.44 0.10 8.45
N LEU A 67 -7.98 1.10 9.21
CA LEU A 67 -8.64 2.41 9.30
C LEU A 67 -8.54 3.19 8.00
N VAL A 68 -7.40 3.08 7.29
CA VAL A 68 -7.22 3.68 5.97
C VAL A 68 -8.23 3.09 4.98
N MET A 69 -8.33 1.76 4.90
CA MET A 69 -9.30 1.08 4.03
C MET A 69 -10.73 1.49 4.36
N LYS A 70 -11.10 1.43 5.64
CA LYS A 70 -12.44 1.84 6.10
C LYS A 70 -12.76 3.30 5.74
N SER A 71 -11.77 4.18 5.80
CA SER A 71 -11.92 5.59 5.40
C SER A 71 -12.12 5.73 3.89
N ILE A 72 -11.37 4.98 3.08
CA ILE A 72 -11.54 4.97 1.62
C ILE A 72 -12.96 4.54 1.28
N GLU A 73 -13.39 3.37 1.79
CA GLU A 73 -14.71 2.82 1.47
C GLU A 73 -15.83 3.77 1.89
N LYS A 74 -15.73 4.36 3.08
CA LYS A 74 -16.70 5.34 3.56
C LYS A 74 -16.75 6.61 2.70
N THR A 75 -15.62 7.05 2.16
CA THR A 75 -15.53 8.33 1.41
C THR A 75 -15.92 8.16 -0.05
N THR A 76 -15.64 7.00 -0.64
CA THR A 76 -15.89 6.72 -2.05
C THR A 76 -17.19 5.95 -2.29
N ASP A 77 -17.83 5.43 -1.25
CA ASP A 77 -18.95 4.48 -1.33
C ASP A 77 -18.61 3.25 -2.20
N CYS A 78 -17.30 2.94 -2.32
CA CYS A 78 -16.77 1.82 -3.06
C CYS A 78 -16.13 0.81 -2.11
N LYS A 79 -15.99 -0.44 -2.55
CA LYS A 79 -15.28 -1.46 -1.79
C LYS A 79 -13.81 -1.48 -2.17
N VAL A 80 -12.91 -1.58 -1.19
CA VAL A 80 -11.49 -1.84 -1.48
C VAL A 80 -11.34 -3.32 -1.82
N LEU A 81 -10.76 -3.61 -2.98
CA LEU A 81 -10.49 -4.97 -3.43
C LEU A 81 -9.00 -5.25 -3.38
N GLU A 82 -8.64 -6.42 -2.88
CA GLU A 82 -7.28 -6.92 -2.98
C GLU A 82 -7.04 -7.39 -4.41
N PRO A 83 -6.02 -6.87 -5.11
CA PRO A 83 -5.71 -7.34 -6.45
C PRO A 83 -5.20 -8.78 -6.38
N VAL A 84 -5.86 -9.66 -7.12
CA VAL A 84 -5.39 -11.02 -7.31
C VAL A 84 -4.56 -11.05 -8.58
N TYR A 85 -3.35 -11.63 -8.51
CA TYR A 85 -2.57 -11.90 -9.70
C TYR A 85 -3.31 -12.94 -10.57
N VAL A 86 -3.73 -12.53 -11.76
CA VAL A 86 -4.48 -13.39 -12.71
C VAL A 86 -3.67 -13.76 -13.96
N GLY A 87 -2.38 -13.43 -13.98
CA GLY A 87 -1.46 -13.71 -15.09
C GLY A 87 -0.85 -12.46 -15.73
N GLU A 88 0.10 -12.67 -16.63
CA GLU A 88 0.75 -11.61 -17.41
C GLU A 88 -0.03 -11.36 -18.70
N VAL A 89 -0.17 -10.10 -19.09
CA VAL A 89 -0.67 -9.74 -20.42
C VAL A 89 0.52 -9.82 -21.39
N PRO A 90 0.42 -10.57 -22.51
CA PRO A 90 1.48 -10.58 -23.52
C PRO A 90 1.75 -9.14 -24.00
N GLY A 91 3.00 -8.69 -23.88
CA GLY A 91 3.40 -7.40 -24.39
C GLY A 91 3.12 -7.33 -25.90
N ARG A 92 2.54 -6.22 -26.38
CA ARG A 92 2.42 -5.96 -27.82
C ARG A 92 3.82 -6.00 -28.43
N GLU A 93 4.04 -6.88 -29.40
CA GLU A 93 5.24 -6.80 -30.24
C GLU A 93 5.28 -5.41 -30.90
N PRO A 94 6.45 -4.75 -30.92
CA PRO A 94 6.58 -3.47 -31.59
C PRO A 94 6.26 -3.67 -33.07
N ILE A 95 5.33 -2.87 -33.60
CA ILE A 95 5.09 -2.79 -35.04
C ILE A 95 6.34 -2.16 -35.64
N ILE A 96 7.22 -3.00 -36.20
CA ILE A 96 8.31 -2.54 -37.05
C ILE A 96 7.66 -2.29 -38.42
N SER A 97 7.46 -1.02 -38.76
CA SER A 97 7.10 -0.61 -40.12
C SER A 97 8.37 -0.61 -40.97
N ASP A 98 8.38 -1.41 -42.04
CA ASP A 98 9.36 -1.34 -43.13
C ASP A 98 9.25 0.00 -43.91
#